data_AF-W0FW45-F1
#
_entry.id   AF-W0FW45-F1
#
_cell.length_a   1.000
_cell.length_b   1.000
_cell.length_c   1.000
_cell.angle_alpha   90.00
_cell.angle_beta   90.00
_cell.angle_gamma   90.00
#
_symmetry.space_group_name_H-M   'P 1'
#
loop_
_entity.id
_entity.type
_entity.pdbx_description
1 polymer ?
#
loop_
_entity_poly.entity_id
_entity_poly.type
_entity_poly.pdbx_seq_one_letter_code
_entity_poly.pdbx_strand_id
1 'polypeptide(L)'
;DWLFTTPLLLLDIGLLAGASNRDILTLVGLDAFMIVTGLGATLMKIPVARFAFWTISTIAMLVLLYYLVAVFGDAVSGSDPDTVSTFNALRNIILVTWLIYPVAWLVGTEGLNLINLYGETLLFMILDITAKIGFG
;
A
#
# COMPACT_ATOMS: atom_id res chain seq x y z
N ASP A 1 12.07 -5.52 -1.62
CA ASP A 1 10.99 -5.90 -0.70
C ASP A 1 9.65 -5.53 -1.30
N TRP A 2 9.21 -4.27 -1.16
CA TRP A 2 7.85 -3.82 -1.47
C TRP A 2 7.35 -4.20 -2.88
N LEU A 3 8.18 -4.07 -3.92
CA LEU A 3 7.80 -4.43 -5.31
C LEU A 3 7.26 -5.87 -5.47
N PHE A 4 7.58 -6.79 -4.55
CA PHE A 4 7.08 -8.15 -4.56
C PHE A 4 6.10 -8.44 -3.43
N THR A 5 6.30 -7.87 -2.24
CA THR A 5 5.43 -8.16 -1.09
C THR A 5 4.08 -7.47 -1.19
N THR A 6 3.98 -6.25 -1.73
CA THR A 6 2.69 -5.56 -1.85
C THR A 6 1.77 -6.22 -2.89
N PRO A 7 2.26 -6.70 -4.06
CA PRO A 7 1.45 -7.55 -4.94
C PRO A 7 0.98 -8.85 -4.30
N LEU A 8 1.81 -9.48 -3.45
CA LEU A 8 1.44 -10.72 -2.76
C LEU A 8 0.32 -10.48 -1.74
N LEU A 9 0.37 -9.39 -0.96
CA LEU A 9 -0.71 -9.01 -0.05
C LEU A 9 -2.02 -8.74 -0.80
N LEU A 10 -1.95 -8.07 -1.96
CA LEU A 10 -3.11 -7.80 -2.81
C LEU A 10 -3.67 -9.07 -3.46
N LEU A 11 -2.79 -10.02 -3.80
CA LEU A 11 -3.19 -11.33 -4.27
C LEU A 11 -3.92 -12.10 -3.16
N ASP A 12 -3.38 -12.16 -1.94
CA ASP A 12 -3.98 -12.87 -0.81
C ASP A 12 -5.38 -12.35 -0.49
N ILE A 13 -5.53 -11.03 -0.32
CA ILE A 13 -6.84 -10.45 -0.03
C ILE A 13 -7.81 -10.54 -1.22
N GLY A 14 -7.29 -10.54 -2.45
CA GLY A 14 -8.09 -10.72 -3.66
C GLY A 14 -8.61 -12.15 -3.81
N LEU A 15 -7.79 -13.14 -3.48
CA LEU A 15 -8.19 -14.54 -3.43
C LEU A 15 -9.23 -14.78 -2.33
N LEU A 16 -9.03 -14.18 -1.15
CA LEU A 16 -10.00 -14.22 -0.05
C LEU A 16 -11.35 -13.59 -0.47
N ALA A 17 -11.32 -12.47 -1.18
CA ALA A 17 -12.50 -11.78 -1.66
C ALA A 17 -13.21 -12.49 -2.83
N GLY A 18 -12.62 -13.56 -3.39
CA GLY A 18 -13.12 -14.18 -4.62
C GLY A 18 -13.07 -13.26 -5.83
N ALA A 19 -12.16 -12.29 -5.85
CA ALA A 19 -12.04 -11.31 -6.93
C ALA A 19 -11.56 -11.96 -8.24
N SER A 20 -11.95 -11.37 -9.38
CA SER A 20 -11.53 -11.90 -10.67
C SER A 20 -10.03 -11.70 -10.91
N ASN A 21 -9.40 -12.58 -11.69
CA ASN A 21 -8.00 -12.41 -12.09
C ASN A 21 -7.71 -11.04 -12.73
N ARG A 22 -8.71 -10.45 -13.41
CA ARG A 22 -8.59 -9.13 -14.01
C ARG A 22 -8.50 -8.03 -12.95
N ASP A 23 -9.31 -8.12 -11.89
CA ASP A 23 -9.34 -7.11 -10.83
C ASP A 23 -8.07 -7.20 -9.97
N ILE A 24 -7.62 -8.42 -9.67
CA ILE A 24 -6.34 -8.67 -8.99
C ILE A 24 -5.18 -8.11 -9.82
N LEU A 25 -5.12 -8.43 -11.12
CA LEU A 25 -4.06 -7.91 -12.00
C LEU A 25 -4.09 -6.39 -12.12
N THR A 26 -5.28 -5.78 -12.09
CA THR A 26 -5.44 -4.32 -12.11
C THR A 26 -4.84 -3.68 -10.86
N LEU A 27 -5.14 -4.22 -9.67
CA LEU A 27 -4.55 -3.74 -8.42
C LEU A 27 -3.04 -3.96 -8.37
N VAL A 28 -2.55 -5.14 -8.78
CA VAL A 28 -1.10 -5.43 -8.85
C VAL A 28 -0.39 -4.48 -9.82
N GLY A 29 -1.00 -4.13 -10.95
CA GLY A 29 -0.45 -3.16 -11.89
C GLY A 29 -0.37 -1.74 -11.30
N LEU A 30 -1.43 -1.30 -10.62
CA LEU A 30 -1.45 -0.01 -9.91
C LEU A 30 -0.41 0.01 -8.78
N ASP A 31 -0.25 -1.09 -8.07
CA ASP A 31 0.73 -1.26 -7.00
C ASP A 31 2.17 -1.17 -7.52
N ALA A 32 2.48 -1.90 -8.59
CA ALA A 32 3.79 -1.82 -9.22
C ALA A 32 4.10 -0.39 -9.70
N PHE A 33 3.11 0.30 -10.27
CA PHE A 33 3.25 1.71 -10.64
C PHE A 33 3.51 2.62 -9.42
N MET A 34 2.77 2.44 -8.33
CA MET A 34 2.97 3.15 -7.06
C MET A 34 4.40 2.95 -6.53
N ILE A 35 4.89 1.71 -6.47
CA ILE A 35 6.23 1.40 -5.96
C ILE A 35 7.33 1.96 -6.87
N VAL A 36 7.20 1.82 -8.19
CA VAL A 36 8.19 2.34 -9.15
C VAL A 36 8.26 3.87 -9.11
N THR A 37 7.11 4.55 -9.03
CA THR A 37 7.08 6.01 -8.92
C THR A 37 7.61 6.49 -7.55
N GLY A 38 7.34 5.77 -6.47
CA GLY A 38 7.92 6.02 -5.15
C GLY A 38 9.44 5.85 -5.13
N LEU A 39 9.96 4.80 -5.78
CA LEU A 39 11.40 4.64 -5.98
C LEU A 39 11.99 5.82 -6.79
N GLY A 40 11.28 6.27 -7.81
CA GLY A 40 11.61 7.50 -8.54
C GLY A 40 11.74 8.69 -7.60
N ALA A 41 10.75 8.92 -6.74
CA ALA A 41 10.76 10.01 -5.76
C ALA A 41 12.02 9.97 -4.87
N THR A 42 12.40 8.79 -4.39
CA THR A 42 13.58 8.58 -3.53
C THR A 42 14.90 8.84 -4.26
N LEU A 43 15.01 8.47 -5.54
CA LEU A 43 16.27 8.57 -6.30
C LEU A 43 16.47 9.92 -7.01
N MET A 44 15.43 10.73 -7.18
CA MET A 44 15.54 12.03 -7.84
C MET A 44 16.44 13.00 -7.05
N LYS A 45 17.35 13.67 -7.76
CA LYS A 45 18.26 14.68 -7.19
C LYS A 45 17.64 16.08 -7.09
N ILE A 46 16.59 16.34 -7.89
CA ILE A 46 15.92 17.64 -7.96
C ILE A 46 14.73 17.64 -6.99
N PRO A 47 14.67 18.53 -5.97
CA PRO A 47 13.60 18.52 -4.97
C PRO A 47 12.19 18.53 -5.54
N VAL A 48 11.90 19.39 -6.53
CA VAL A 48 10.57 19.44 -7.16
C VAL A 48 10.18 18.12 -7.82
N ALA A 49 11.15 17.41 -8.42
CA ALA A 49 10.91 16.10 -9.02
C ALA A 49 10.63 15.03 -7.96
N ARG A 50 11.31 15.08 -6.79
CA ARG A 50 11.04 14.17 -5.66
C ARG A 50 9.59 14.28 -5.22
N PHE A 51 9.13 15.49 -4.91
CA PHE A 51 7.75 15.71 -4.44
C PHE A 51 6.71 15.47 -5.53
N ALA A 52 7.02 15.71 -6.81
CA ALA A 52 6.13 15.37 -7.92
C ALA A 52 5.91 13.85 -8.03
N PHE A 53 6.99 13.07 -8.01
CA PHE A 53 6.90 11.60 -8.05
C PHE A 53 6.26 11.03 -6.78
N TRP A 54 6.54 11.59 -5.60
CA TRP A 54 5.86 11.23 -4.36
C TRP A 54 4.35 11.49 -4.44
N THR A 55 3.94 12.63 -5.02
CA THR A 55 2.52 12.96 -5.21
C THR A 55 1.85 11.98 -6.16
N ILE A 56 2.50 11.66 -7.29
CA ILE A 56 2.00 10.68 -8.27
C ILE A 56 1.84 9.30 -7.61
N SER A 57 2.85 8.85 -6.87
CA SER A 57 2.83 7.57 -6.14
C SER A 57 1.72 7.55 -5.09
N THR A 58 1.55 8.63 -4.33
CA THR A 58 0.48 8.77 -3.32
C THR A 58 -0.90 8.76 -3.96
N ILE A 59 -1.11 9.43 -5.09
CA ILE A 59 -2.37 9.38 -5.83
C ILE A 59 -2.66 7.95 -6.32
N ALA A 60 -1.65 7.26 -6.86
CA ALA A 60 -1.78 5.87 -7.28
C ALA A 60 -2.18 4.96 -6.10
N MET A 61 -1.58 5.16 -4.92
CA MET A 61 -1.97 4.47 -3.69
C MET A 61 -3.43 4.74 -3.32
N LEU A 62 -3.89 6.00 -3.37
CA LEU A 62 -5.29 6.33 -3.05
C LEU A 62 -6.28 5.69 -4.02
N VAL A 63 -5.95 5.65 -5.31
CA VAL A 63 -6.75 4.95 -6.33
C VAL A 63 -6.77 3.44 -6.06
N LEU A 64 -5.61 2.86 -5.73
CA LEU A 64 -5.49 1.45 -5.35
C LEU A 64 -6.34 1.12 -4.12
N LEU A 65 -6.27 1.92 -3.05
CA LEU A 65 -7.05 1.71 -1.83
C LEU A 65 -8.55 1.89 -2.07
N TYR A 66 -8.95 2.85 -2.91
CA TYR A 66 -10.34 2.99 -3.34
C TYR A 66 -10.82 1.72 -4.07
N TYR A 67 -10.02 1.22 -5.02
CA TYR A 67 -10.37 0.03 -5.80
C TYR A 67 -10.43 -1.22 -4.92
N LEU A 68 -9.53 -1.34 -3.94
CA LEU A 68 -9.57 -2.40 -2.92
C LEU A 68 -10.88 -2.36 -2.14
N VAL A 69 -11.31 -1.19 -1.65
CA VAL A 69 -12.55 -1.07 -0.88
C VAL A 69 -13.78 -1.32 -1.75
N ALA A 70 -13.84 -0.75 -2.94
CA ALA A 70 -15.01 -0.83 -3.81
C ALA A 70 -15.10 -2.20 -4.49
N VAL A 71 -14.09 -2.59 -5.26
CA VAL A 71 -14.17 -3.76 -6.15
C VAL A 71 -14.04 -5.07 -5.37
N PHE A 72 -13.07 -5.17 -4.45
CA PHE A 72 -12.97 -6.39 -3.64
C PHE A 72 -14.06 -6.43 -2.55
N GLY A 73 -14.49 -5.27 -2.04
CA GLY A 73 -15.63 -5.19 -1.13
C GLY A 73 -16.93 -5.69 -1.78
N ASP A 74 -17.17 -5.34 -3.04
CA ASP A 74 -18.30 -5.86 -3.80
C ASP A 74 -18.13 -7.37 -4.07
N ALA A 75 -16.92 -7.82 -4.43
CA ALA A 75 -16.63 -9.23 -4.70
C ALA A 75 -16.90 -10.15 -3.50
N VAL A 76 -16.50 -9.73 -2.29
CA VAL A 76 -16.69 -10.53 -1.07
C VAL A 76 -18.11 -10.46 -0.52
N SER A 77 -18.94 -9.51 -0.97
CA SER A 77 -20.27 -9.25 -0.37
C SER A 77 -21.24 -10.44 -0.41
N GLY A 78 -21.03 -11.38 -1.34
CA GLY A 78 -21.81 -12.62 -1.47
C GLY A 78 -21.21 -13.84 -0.75
N SER A 79 -20.06 -13.71 -0.09
CA SER A 79 -19.39 -14.78 0.64
C SER A 79 -20.03 -15.04 2.00
N ASP A 80 -19.58 -16.09 2.70
CA ASP A 80 -20.03 -16.37 4.06
C ASP A 80 -19.59 -15.28 5.06
N PRO A 81 -20.28 -15.14 6.21
CA PRO A 81 -19.99 -14.08 7.17
C PRO A 81 -18.56 -14.07 7.73
N ASP A 82 -17.92 -15.24 7.87
CA ASP A 82 -16.56 -15.33 8.42
C ASP A 82 -15.54 -14.81 7.40
N THR A 83 -15.72 -15.13 6.11
CA THR A 83 -14.93 -14.58 5.01
C THR A 83 -15.08 -13.05 4.92
N VAL A 84 -16.30 -12.53 4.98
CA VAL A 84 -16.55 -11.08 4.95
C VAL A 84 -15.91 -10.38 6.16
N SER A 85 -16.02 -10.96 7.35
CA SER A 85 -15.39 -10.43 8.56
C SER A 85 -13.86 -10.39 8.43
N THR A 86 -13.26 -11.49 7.97
CA THR A 86 -11.81 -11.61 7.77
C THR A 86 -11.33 -10.59 6.73
N PHE A 87 -12.01 -10.48 5.59
CA PHE A 87 -11.69 -9.49 4.57
C PHE A 87 -11.72 -8.06 5.13
N ASN A 88 -12.76 -7.70 5.90
CA ASN A 88 -12.86 -6.37 6.48
C ASN A 88 -11.70 -6.07 7.46
N ALA A 89 -11.30 -7.05 8.27
CA ALA A 89 -10.15 -6.90 9.17
C ALA A 89 -8.84 -6.66 8.39
N LEU A 90 -8.56 -7.51 7.40
CA LEU A 90 -7.36 -7.41 6.56
C LEU A 90 -7.34 -6.11 5.74
N ARG A 91 -8.47 -5.73 5.14
CA ARG A 91 -8.64 -4.47 4.42
C ARG A 91 -8.35 -3.28 5.34
N ASN A 92 -8.83 -3.30 6.57
CA ASN A 92 -8.59 -2.20 7.51
C ASN A 92 -7.12 -2.11 7.92
N ILE A 93 -6.42 -3.24 8.09
CA ILE A 93 -4.97 -3.27 8.32
C ILE A 93 -4.24 -2.61 7.14
N ILE A 94 -4.58 -3.02 5.90
CA ILE A 94 -4.01 -2.41 4.68
C ILE A 94 -4.26 -0.91 4.66
N LEU A 95 -5.51 -0.47 4.80
CA LEU A 95 -5.88 0.95 4.75
C LEU A 95 -5.07 1.79 5.75
N VAL A 96 -5.04 1.36 7.02
CA VAL A 96 -4.36 2.12 8.08
C VAL A 96 -2.86 2.14 7.86
N THR A 97 -2.25 0.98 7.63
CA THR A 97 -0.79 0.89 7.50
C THR A 97 -0.30 1.57 6.23
N TRP A 98 -0.94 1.34 5.09
CA TRP A 98 -0.49 1.85 3.78
C TRP A 98 -0.60 3.36 3.70
N LEU A 99 -1.65 3.97 4.28
CA LEU A 99 -1.78 5.44 4.35
C LEU A 99 -0.65 6.11 5.14
N ILE A 100 0.04 5.38 6.03
CA ILE A 100 1.14 5.94 6.82
C ILE A 100 2.45 5.94 6.02
N TYR A 101 2.69 5.01 5.09
CA TYR A 101 3.94 4.97 4.30
C TYR A 101 4.28 6.28 3.56
N PRO A 102 3.36 6.93 2.82
CA PRO A 102 3.70 8.19 2.16
C PRO A 102 3.95 9.32 3.17
N VAL A 103 3.32 9.28 4.34
CA VAL A 103 3.57 10.24 5.43
C VAL A 103 4.94 9.99 6.05
N ALA A 104 5.30 8.73 6.32
CA ALA A 104 6.60 8.32 6.84
C ALA A 104 7.73 8.79 5.92
N TRP A 105 7.60 8.56 4.61
CA TRP A 105 8.52 9.09 3.61
C TRP A 105 8.57 10.63 3.62
N LEU A 106 7.41 11.29 3.72
CA LEU A 106 7.32 12.75 3.69
C LEU A 106 8.01 13.40 4.89
N VAL A 107 7.87 12.85 6.10
CA VAL A 107 8.52 13.38 7.31
C VAL A 107 9.96 12.90 7.47
N GLY A 108 10.33 11.80 6.80
CA GLY A 108 11.64 11.17 6.80
C GLY A 108 12.73 11.96 6.08
N THR A 109 13.91 11.36 6.01
CA THR A 109 15.13 11.95 5.45
C THR A 109 15.04 12.20 3.94
N GLU A 110 14.16 11.49 3.25
CA GLU A 110 13.88 11.61 1.83
C GLU A 110 12.98 12.81 1.49
N GLY A 111 12.12 13.22 2.42
CA GLY A 111 11.13 14.28 2.24
C GLY A 111 11.55 15.58 2.90
N LEU A 112 10.88 15.90 4.00
CA LEU A 112 11.02 17.14 4.77
C LEU A 112 12.10 17.07 5.86
N ASN A 113 12.68 15.89 6.10
CA ASN A 113 13.76 15.66 7.07
C ASN A 113 13.40 16.13 8.49
N LEU A 114 12.17 15.87 8.92
CA LEU A 114 11.65 16.20 10.26
C LEU A 114 12.06 15.16 11.31
N ILE A 115 12.31 13.92 10.87
CA ILE A 115 12.86 12.84 11.68
C ILE A 115 14.19 12.38 11.07
N ASN A 116 15.10 11.89 11.93
CA ASN A 116 16.37 11.34 11.47
C ASN A 116 16.21 9.91 10.93
N LEU A 117 17.26 9.40 10.27
CA LEU A 117 17.26 8.05 9.68
C LEU A 117 16.91 6.94 10.69
N TYR A 118 17.30 7.09 11.96
CA TYR A 118 16.96 6.13 13.01
C TYR A 118 15.46 6.08 13.27
N GLY A 119 14.82 7.25 13.47
CA GLY A 119 13.39 7.34 13.69
C GLY A 119 12.58 6.89 12.48
N GLU A 120 13.05 7.22 11.28
CA GLU A 120 12.43 6.79 10.03
C GLU A 120 12.50 5.27 9.83
N THR A 121 13.67 4.67 10.07
CA THR A 121 13.87 3.21 9.99
C THR A 121 13.00 2.47 11.01
N LEU A 122 12.91 3.00 12.24
CA LEU A 122 12.03 2.46 13.29
C LEU A 122 10.55 2.50 12.85
N LEU A 123 10.12 3.60 12.24
CA LEU A 123 8.76 3.76 11.74
C LEU A 123 8.45 2.74 10.64
N PHE A 124 9.31 2.62 9.61
CA PHE A 124 9.12 1.63 8.54
C PHE A 124 9.15 0.19 9.06
N MET A 125 10.03 -0.13 10.01
CA MET A 125 10.05 -1.47 10.62
C MET A 125 8.72 -1.80 11.32
N ILE A 126 8.17 -0.87 12.11
CA ILE A 126 6.88 -1.09 12.79
C ILE A 126 5.78 -1.31 11.73
N LEU A 127 5.73 -0.46 10.71
CA LEU A 127 4.76 -0.58 9.62
C LEU A 127 4.88 -1.93 8.89
N ASP A 128 6.10 -2.35 8.56
CA ASP A 128 6.34 -3.60 7.84
C ASP A 128 5.95 -4.83 8.68
N ILE A 129 6.23 -4.83 9.99
CA ILE A 129 5.79 -5.92 10.89
C ILE A 129 4.27 -5.96 10.96
N THR A 130 3.60 -4.82 11.15
CA THR A 130 2.14 -4.78 11.22
C THR A 130 1.48 -5.17 9.90
N ALA A 131 1.99 -4.68 8.77
CA ALA A 131 1.42 -4.92 7.45
C ALA A 131 1.68 -6.34 6.90
N LYS A 132 2.71 -7.04 7.41
CA LYS A 132 3.06 -8.39 6.96
C LYS A 132 2.70 -9.46 7.99
N ILE A 133 3.18 -9.33 9.23
CA ILE A 133 2.94 -10.32 10.30
C ILE A 133 1.60 -10.08 11.00
N GLY A 134 1.15 -8.83 11.12
CA GLY A 134 -0.19 -8.54 11.63
C GLY A 134 -1.30 -8.91 10.63
N PHE A 135 -0.95 -8.97 9.34
CA PHE A 135 -1.87 -9.36 8.26
C PHE A 135 -1.99 -10.88 8.09
N GLY A 136 -0.86 -11.60 8.06
CA GLY A 136 -0.82 -13.06 7.88
C GLY A 136 -1.09 -13.85 9.16
#